data_AF-A0A2I4CT80-F1
#
_entry.id   AF-A0A2I4CT80-F1
#
_cell.length_a   1.000
_cell.length_b   1.000
_cell.length_c   1.000
_cell.angle_alpha   90.00
_cell.angle_beta   90.00
_cell.angle_gamma   90.00
#
_symmetry.space_group_name_H-M   'P 1'
#
loop_
_entity.id
_entity.type
_entity.pdbx_description
1 polymer ?
#
loop_
_entity_poly.entity_id
_entity_poly.type
_entity_poly.pdbx_seq_one_letter_code
_entity_poly.pdbx_strand_id
1 'polypeptide(L)'
;MKVNLEYQERLEELLNSDRFFREDFAVVLQPFLKYADPPRLPNGKIDMTYFCSDCIHITVKGHEELAKGLWNNMFEPVGNKTLLRRFSGPIGLNCPPAEHPYIYTRPQTKQLEKPYH
;
A
#
# COMPACT_ATOMS: atom_id res chain seq x y z
N MET A 1 5.16 -0.85 -18.26
CA MET A 1 4.00 -0.58 -17.38
C MET A 1 2.86 -1.58 -17.53
N LYS A 2 2.38 -1.90 -18.75
CA LYS A 2 1.20 -2.77 -18.95
C LYS A 2 1.23 -4.10 -18.17
N VAL A 3 2.34 -4.84 -18.22
CA VAL A 3 2.49 -6.14 -17.51
C VAL A 3 2.42 -5.98 -15.99
N ASN A 4 3.00 -4.91 -15.43
CA ASN A 4 2.94 -4.68 -13.99
C ASN A 4 1.52 -4.32 -13.53
N LEU A 5 0.80 -3.48 -14.30
CA LEU A 5 -0.59 -3.17 -13.99
C LEU A 5 -1.48 -4.40 -14.06
N GLU A 6 -1.33 -5.23 -15.10
CA GLU A 6 -2.07 -6.48 -15.23
C GLU A 6 -1.77 -7.46 -14.07
N TYR A 7 -0.51 -7.53 -13.63
CA TYR A 7 -0.15 -8.31 -12.43
C TYR A 7 -0.87 -7.79 -11.18
N GLN A 8 -0.89 -6.48 -10.97
CA GLN A 8 -1.55 -5.87 -9.83
C GLN A 8 -3.08 -6.05 -9.86
N GLU A 9 -3.70 -5.94 -11.03
CA GLU A 9 -5.14 -6.20 -11.23
C GLU A 9 -5.50 -7.65 -10.91
N ARG A 10 -4.75 -8.62 -11.46
CA ARG A 10 -4.95 -10.04 -11.17
C ARG A 10 -4.70 -10.37 -9.69
N LEU A 11 -3.75 -9.69 -9.04
CA LEU A 11 -3.51 -9.83 -7.61
C LEU A 11 -4.72 -9.31 -6.82
N GLU A 12 -5.28 -8.15 -7.17
CA GLU A 12 -6.49 -7.60 -6.54
C GLU A 12 -7.70 -8.53 -6.70
N GLU A 13 -7.92 -9.07 -7.91
CA GLU A 13 -8.98 -10.06 -8.17
C GLU A 13 -8.81 -11.31 -7.29
N LEU A 14 -7.59 -11.86 -7.23
CA LEU A 14 -7.28 -13.01 -6.39
C LEU A 14 -7.55 -12.73 -4.91
N LEU A 15 -7.17 -11.55 -4.42
CA LEU A 15 -7.38 -11.16 -3.03
C LEU A 15 -8.84 -10.84 -2.72
N ASN A 16 -9.64 -10.43 -3.71
CA ASN A 16 -11.09 -10.22 -3.59
C ASN A 16 -11.89 -11.53 -3.68
N SER A 17 -11.27 -12.64 -4.09
CA SER A 17 -11.91 -13.95 -4.09
C SER A 17 -12.04 -14.54 -2.68
N ASP A 18 -12.92 -15.53 -2.54
CA ASP A 18 -13.13 -16.25 -1.27
C ASP A 18 -11.97 -17.22 -0.95
N ARG A 19 -10.94 -17.32 -1.80
CA ARG A 19 -9.83 -18.28 -1.64
C ARG A 19 -9.07 -18.15 -0.31
N PHE A 20 -8.95 -16.94 0.19
CA PHE A 20 -8.22 -16.64 1.44
C PHE A 20 -9.13 -16.19 2.58
N PHE A 21 -10.45 -16.37 2.41
CA PHE A 21 -11.41 -16.02 3.43
C PHE A 21 -11.41 -17.06 4.55
N ARG A 22 -11.06 -16.63 5.76
CA ARG A 22 -10.98 -17.47 6.96
C ARG A 22 -11.43 -16.67 8.19
N GLU A 23 -11.92 -17.37 9.21
CA GLU A 23 -12.35 -16.73 10.47
C GLU A 23 -11.17 -16.18 11.29
N ASP A 24 -10.02 -16.86 11.21
CA ASP A 24 -8.81 -16.62 12.01
C ASP A 24 -7.69 -15.91 11.24
N PHE A 25 -7.92 -15.55 9.99
CA PHE A 25 -6.89 -14.96 9.12
C PHE A 25 -7.51 -14.03 8.07
N ALA A 26 -6.88 -12.87 7.87
CA ALA A 26 -7.29 -11.89 6.87
C ALA A 26 -6.14 -11.54 5.94
N VAL A 27 -6.45 -11.40 4.64
CA VAL A 27 -5.52 -10.86 3.65
C VAL A 27 -5.96 -9.47 3.24
N VAL A 28 -5.07 -8.49 3.37
CA VAL A 28 -5.33 -7.09 3.04
C VAL A 28 -4.19 -6.56 2.19
N LEU A 29 -4.51 -6.13 0.98
CA LEU A 29 -3.57 -5.45 0.10
C LEU A 29 -3.25 -4.05 0.66
N GLN A 30 -1.97 -3.68 0.62
CA GLN A 30 -1.49 -2.33 0.91
C GLN A 30 -1.00 -1.71 -0.42
N PRO A 31 -1.87 -1.04 -1.20
CA PRO A 31 -1.58 -0.64 -2.57
C PRO A 31 -0.76 0.66 -2.68
N PHE A 32 -0.13 1.12 -1.60
CA PHE A 32 0.53 2.43 -1.53
C PHE A 32 1.57 2.70 -2.63
N LEU A 33 2.13 1.67 -3.27
CA LEU A 33 3.06 1.79 -4.41
C LEU A 33 2.46 1.54 -5.80
N LYS A 34 1.15 1.27 -5.91
CA LYS A 34 0.50 0.82 -7.15
C LYS A 34 0.81 1.70 -8.37
N TYR A 35 0.89 3.01 -8.14
CA TYR A 35 1.16 4.03 -9.17
C TYR A 35 2.35 4.94 -8.81
N ALA A 36 3.22 4.51 -7.88
CA ALA A 36 4.28 5.38 -7.39
C ALA A 36 5.40 5.55 -8.42
N ASP A 37 5.78 6.81 -8.66
CA ASP A 37 6.99 7.14 -9.40
C ASP A 37 8.25 6.98 -8.51
N PRO A 38 9.42 6.70 -9.10
CA PRO A 38 10.70 6.80 -8.40
C PRO A 38 10.89 8.18 -7.74
N PRO A 39 11.65 8.25 -6.64
CA PRO A 39 11.94 9.49 -5.96
C PRO A 39 12.79 10.37 -6.88
N ARG A 40 12.52 11.66 -6.85
CA ARG A 40 13.16 12.68 -7.69
C ARG A 40 13.67 13.85 -6.86
N LEU A 41 14.84 14.36 -7.24
CA LEU A 41 15.43 15.61 -6.78
C LEU A 41 14.62 16.83 -7.28
N PRO A 42 14.83 18.05 -6.72
CA PRO A 42 14.14 19.27 -7.18
C PRO A 42 14.33 19.58 -8.66
N ASN A 43 15.46 19.14 -9.25
CA ASN A 43 15.75 19.28 -10.68
C ASN A 43 15.08 18.21 -11.57
N GLY A 44 14.26 17.32 -11.00
CA GLY A 44 13.50 16.29 -11.72
C GLY A 44 14.27 14.99 -12.01
N LYS A 45 15.58 14.93 -11.76
CA LYS A 45 16.35 13.68 -11.88
C LYS A 45 15.95 12.69 -10.79
N ILE A 46 16.09 11.39 -11.07
CA ILE A 46 15.89 10.35 -10.05
C ILE A 46 16.90 10.56 -8.93
N ASP A 47 16.42 10.55 -7.69
CA ASP A 47 17.28 10.60 -6.51
C ASP A 47 17.86 9.20 -6.26
N MET A 48 19.05 8.97 -6.81
CA MET A 48 19.76 7.69 -6.72
C MET A 48 20.17 7.34 -5.28
N THR A 49 20.11 8.27 -4.33
CA THR A 49 20.42 7.97 -2.92
C THR A 49 19.39 7.02 -2.27
N TYR A 50 18.24 6.81 -2.91
CA TYR A 50 17.25 5.83 -2.49
C TYR A 50 17.56 4.41 -2.98
N PHE A 51 18.51 4.22 -3.90
CA PHE A 51 18.82 2.94 -4.53
C PHE A 51 20.26 2.50 -4.28
N CYS A 52 20.48 1.19 -4.20
CA CYS A 52 21.80 0.60 -4.02
C CYS A 52 22.66 0.78 -5.28
N SER A 53 23.92 0.35 -5.23
CA SER A 53 24.87 0.50 -6.34
C SER A 53 24.43 -0.20 -7.64
N ASP A 54 23.56 -1.21 -7.55
CA ASP A 54 22.96 -1.90 -8.70
C ASP A 54 21.75 -1.17 -9.32
N CYS A 55 21.35 -0.04 -8.75
CA CYS A 55 20.21 0.79 -9.16
C CYS A 55 18.82 0.09 -9.06
N ILE A 56 18.75 -1.12 -8.50
CA ILE A 56 17.52 -1.91 -8.43
C ILE A 56 17.06 -2.06 -6.99
N HIS A 57 17.95 -2.43 -6.09
CA HIS A 57 17.61 -2.59 -4.68
C HIS A 57 17.46 -1.23 -4.01
N ILE A 58 16.57 -1.19 -3.03
CA ILE A 58 16.28 0.02 -2.27
C ILE A 58 17.28 0.07 -1.10
N THR A 59 17.84 1.24 -0.85
CA THR A 59 18.74 1.47 0.31
C THR A 59 17.94 1.51 1.61
N VAL A 60 18.65 1.56 2.75
CA VAL A 60 18.05 1.82 4.06
C VAL A 60 17.16 3.06 4.03
N LYS A 61 17.63 4.17 3.44
CA LYS A 61 16.84 5.41 3.28
C LYS A 61 15.51 5.16 2.59
N GLY A 62 15.51 4.43 1.48
CA GLY A 62 14.26 4.14 0.78
C GLY A 62 13.37 3.15 1.52
N HIS A 63 13.95 2.13 2.16
CA HIS A 63 13.19 1.20 3.00
C HIS A 63 12.52 1.91 4.18
N GLU A 64 13.18 2.88 4.82
CA GLU A 64 12.60 3.69 5.90
C GLU A 64 11.35 4.44 5.45
N GLU A 65 11.40 5.13 4.30
CA GLU A 65 10.26 5.87 3.78
C GLU A 65 9.11 4.93 3.38
N LEU A 66 9.42 3.83 2.68
CA LEU A 66 8.41 2.86 2.27
C LEU A 66 7.78 2.13 3.45
N ALA A 67 8.53 1.88 4.54
CA ALA A 67 8.01 1.30 5.76
C ALA A 67 6.98 2.22 6.43
N LYS A 68 7.21 3.55 6.44
CA LYS A 68 6.21 4.52 6.93
C LYS A 68 4.96 4.52 6.06
N GLY A 69 5.13 4.46 4.73
CA GLY A 69 4.01 4.33 3.78
C GLY A 69 3.17 3.09 4.07
N LEU A 70 3.80 1.93 4.22
CA LEU A 70 3.15 0.68 4.58
C LEU A 70 2.44 0.78 5.93
N TRP A 71 3.11 1.32 6.96
CA TRP A 71 2.56 1.50 8.29
C TRP A 71 1.27 2.31 8.26
N ASN A 72 1.29 3.47 7.62
CA ASN A 72 0.10 4.31 7.49
C ASN A 72 -1.04 3.56 6.78
N ASN A 73 -0.73 2.83 5.69
CA ASN A 73 -1.71 2.08 4.92
C ASN A 73 -2.42 1.00 5.77
N MET A 74 -1.72 0.37 6.73
CA MET A 74 -2.32 -0.61 7.64
C MET A 74 -3.38 0.00 8.56
N PHE A 75 -3.27 1.29 8.89
CA PHE A 75 -4.23 2.04 9.73
C PHE A 75 -5.24 2.85 8.90
N GLU A 76 -5.36 2.59 7.60
CA GLU A 76 -6.38 3.18 6.73
C GLU A 76 -7.48 2.15 6.39
N PRO A 77 -8.76 2.55 6.30
CA PRO A 77 -9.86 1.65 5.97
C PRO A 77 -9.62 0.86 4.66
N VAL A 78 -10.01 -0.41 4.64
CA VAL A 78 -9.94 -1.23 3.41
C VAL A 78 -10.81 -0.57 2.32
N GLY A 79 -10.23 -0.40 1.12
CA GLY A 79 -10.89 0.29 0.01
C GLY A 79 -10.68 1.81 0.00
N ASN A 80 -10.17 2.39 1.09
CA ASN A 80 -9.83 3.81 1.17
C ASN A 80 -8.39 3.99 1.69
N LYS A 81 -7.45 3.41 0.95
CA LYS A 81 -6.02 3.44 1.26
C LYS A 81 -5.30 4.48 0.41
N THR A 82 -4.36 5.20 1.01
CA THR A 82 -3.54 6.19 0.33
C THR A 82 -2.66 5.52 -0.73
N LEU A 83 -2.56 6.16 -1.90
CA LEU A 83 -1.66 5.79 -2.97
C LEU A 83 -0.56 6.85 -3.07
N LEU A 84 0.71 6.45 -2.89
CA LEU A 84 1.82 7.37 -3.05
C LEU A 84 2.00 7.70 -4.52
N ARG A 85 2.07 9.00 -4.82
CA ARG A 85 2.48 9.45 -6.16
C ARG A 85 4.00 9.37 -6.35
N ARG A 86 4.75 9.65 -5.29
CA ARG A 86 6.23 9.58 -5.20
C ARG A 86 6.66 9.64 -3.74
N PHE A 87 7.88 9.19 -3.47
CA PHE A 87 8.51 9.22 -2.14
C PHE A 87 9.81 10.04 -2.15
N SER A 88 9.80 11.18 -2.85
CA SER A 88 10.94 12.11 -2.95
C SER A 88 11.33 12.76 -1.62
N GLY A 89 10.39 12.87 -0.68
CA GLY A 89 10.58 13.53 0.60
C GLY A 89 10.03 12.68 1.75
N PRO A 90 10.20 13.14 3.01
CA PRO A 90 9.80 12.37 4.18
C PRO A 90 8.31 12.06 4.15
N ILE A 91 7.97 10.78 4.21
CA ILE A 91 6.64 10.28 4.47
C ILE A 91 6.41 10.43 5.97
N GLY A 92 5.29 11.08 6.34
CA GLY A 92 4.90 11.20 7.74
C GLY A 92 4.61 9.84 8.35
N LEU A 93 5.02 9.61 9.60
CA LEU A 93 4.65 8.40 10.34
C LEU A 93 3.42 8.70 11.18
N ASN A 94 2.28 8.08 10.86
CA ASN A 94 1.03 8.31 11.58
C ASN A 94 0.96 7.44 12.84
N CYS A 95 0.48 8.04 13.93
CA CYS A 95 0.06 7.29 15.10
C CYS A 95 -1.33 6.67 14.85
N PRO A 96 -1.60 5.47 15.37
CA PRO A 96 -2.95 4.91 15.32
C PRO A 96 -3.97 5.84 16.02
N PRO A 97 -5.16 6.05 15.44
CA PRO A 97 -6.19 6.87 16.06
C PRO A 97 -6.70 6.22 17.35
N ALA A 98 -7.02 7.03 18.36
CA ALA A 98 -7.51 6.53 19.64
C ALA A 98 -8.86 5.81 19.51
N GLU A 99 -9.68 6.22 18.54
CA GLU A 99 -10.98 5.65 18.22
C GLU A 99 -10.85 4.25 17.57
N HIS A 100 -9.74 3.98 16.88
CA HIS A 100 -9.47 2.69 16.23
C HIS A 100 -7.97 2.37 16.23
N PRO A 101 -7.41 1.89 17.34
CA PRO A 101 -5.97 1.67 17.50
C PRO A 101 -5.46 0.38 16.85
N TYR A 102 -6.24 -0.24 15.96
CA TYR A 102 -5.95 -1.52 15.33
C TYR A 102 -5.75 -1.38 13.82
N ILE A 103 -5.03 -2.34 13.24
CA ILE A 103 -4.89 -2.47 11.78
C ILE A 103 -6.24 -2.82 11.17
N TYR A 104 -6.58 -2.18 10.05
CA TYR A 104 -7.81 -2.47 9.33
C TYR A 104 -7.73 -3.81 8.61
N THR A 105 -8.67 -4.70 8.94
CA THR A 105 -8.89 -5.98 8.27
C THR A 105 -10.20 -5.98 7.49
N ARG A 106 -10.42 -7.01 6.66
CA ARG A 106 -11.72 -7.21 6.00
C ARG A 106 -12.72 -7.79 7.00
N PRO A 107 -13.98 -7.32 7.00
CA PRO A 107 -15.00 -7.91 7.85
C PRO A 107 -15.25 -9.38 7.51
N GLN A 108 -15.50 -10.18 8.54
CA GLN A 108 -15.83 -11.63 8.47
C GLN A 108 -17.23 -11.91 7.89
N THR A 109 -17.95 -10.88 7.51
CA THR A 109 -19.18 -11.03 6.72
C THR A 109 -18.91 -10.34 5.41
N LYS A 110 -19.05 -11.05 4.28
CA LYS A 110 -19.33 -10.38 2.99
C LYS A 110 -20.32 -9.27 3.32
N GLN A 111 -20.01 -8.04 2.93
CA GLN A 111 -21.05 -7.01 2.95
C GLN A 111 -22.25 -7.66 2.27
N LEU A 112 -23.28 -7.96 3.05
CA LEU A 112 -24.59 -8.26 2.50
C LEU A 112 -24.85 -7.01 1.67
N GLU A 113 -24.84 -7.17 0.36
CA GLU A 113 -25.41 -6.19 -0.55
C GLU A 113 -26.75 -5.84 0.07
N LYS A 114 -26.85 -4.66 0.69
CA LYS A 114 -28.15 -4.19 1.16
C LYS A 114 -28.96 -4.03 -0.11
N PRO A 115 -30.07 -4.77 -0.32
CA PRO A 115 -30.97 -4.40 -1.39
C PRO A 115 -31.44 -2.99 -1.06
N TYR A 116 -31.24 -2.08 -2.01
CA TYR A 116 -31.85 -0.76 -1.97
C TYR A 116 -33.36 -0.95 -1.75
N HIS A 117 -33.89 -0.34 -0.68
CA HIS A 117 -35.31 -0.02 -0.61
C HIS A 117 -35.60 1.18 -1.49
#